data_AF-A0A1W2M2K4-F1
#
_entry.id   AF-A0A1W2M2K4-F1
#
_cell.length_a   1.000
_cell.length_b   1.000
_cell.length_c   1.000
_cell.angle_alpha   90.00
_cell.angle_beta   90.00
_cell.angle_gamma   90.00
#
_symmetry.space_group_name_H-M   'P 1'
#
loop_
_entity.id
_entity.type
_entity.pdbx_description
1 polymer ?
#
loop_
_entity_poly.entity_id
_entity_poly.type
_entity_poly.pdbx_seq_one_letter_code
_entity_poly.pdbx_strand_id
1 'polypeptide(L)'
;MMPNKWKAATEVKVVCALLLGLAVAYLAMAGVLMFAPYSSARTFLLPGTSLVLGGLVVAGLVLKMSSARFAGFAVSFLFGLLHALSMLAAELFWVKIVSGILFAGYIYAAVLLNSMPVKRHLLGATNDA
;
A
#
# COMPACT_ATOMS: atom_id res chain seq x y z
N MET A 1 19.34 25.43 0.74
CA MET A 1 19.29 24.35 -0.29
C MET A 1 17.89 23.75 -0.24
N MET A 2 17.00 24.08 -1.18
CA MET A 2 15.66 23.48 -1.19
C MET A 2 15.80 21.99 -1.52
N PRO A 3 15.16 21.07 -0.77
CA PRO A 3 15.21 19.65 -1.08
C PRO A 3 14.73 19.43 -2.51
N ASN A 4 15.50 18.64 -3.26
CA ASN A 4 15.26 18.34 -4.66
C ASN A 4 13.84 17.78 -4.80
N LYS A 5 12.88 18.58 -5.31
CA LYS A 5 11.49 18.15 -5.43
C LYS A 5 11.47 16.97 -6.37
N TRP A 6 11.05 15.80 -5.87
CA TRP A 6 10.89 14.61 -6.71
C TRP A 6 10.01 14.95 -7.92
N LYS A 7 10.60 14.93 -9.12
CA LYS A 7 9.96 15.27 -10.41
C LYS A 7 9.09 14.10 -10.89
N ALA A 8 8.09 13.73 -10.10
CA ALA A 8 7.07 12.75 -10.46
C ALA A 8 5.67 13.38 -10.29
N ALA A 9 4.71 12.87 -11.05
CA ALA A 9 3.30 13.25 -10.94
C ALA A 9 2.78 12.95 -9.52
N THR A 10 1.80 13.74 -9.07
CA THR A 10 1.25 13.63 -7.70
C THR A 10 0.71 12.23 -7.43
N GLU A 11 0.06 11.61 -8.41
CA GLU A 11 -0.51 10.27 -8.33
C GLU A 11 0.56 9.21 -8.01
N VAL A 12 1.75 9.33 -8.58
CA VAL A 12 2.88 8.42 -8.28
C VAL A 12 3.30 8.57 -6.82
N LYS A 13 3.36 9.81 -6.32
CA LYS A 13 3.69 10.11 -4.92
C LYS A 13 2.63 9.56 -3.98
N VAL A 14 1.36 9.74 -4.33
CA VAL A 14 0.23 9.26 -3.53
C VAL A 14 0.20 7.73 -3.49
N VAL A 15 0.42 7.03 -4.61
CA VAL A 15 0.54 5.57 -4.61
C VAL A 15 1.68 5.11 -3.69
N CYS A 16 2.85 5.76 -3.77
CA CYS A 16 3.98 5.39 -2.91
C CYS A 16 3.67 5.65 -1.43
N ALA A 17 3.04 6.79 -1.13
CA ALA A 17 2.61 7.14 0.22
C ALA A 17 1.54 6.17 0.75
N LEU A 18 0.62 5.70 -0.09
CA LEU A 18 -0.39 4.71 0.30
C LEU A 18 0.27 3.35 0.56
N LEU A 19 1.08 2.83 -0.36
CA LEU A 19 1.69 1.51 -0.19
C LEU A 19 2.58 1.41 1.05
N LEU A 20 3.30 2.48 1.41
CA LEU A 20 4.08 2.53 2.65
C LEU A 20 3.22 2.90 3.87
N GLY A 21 2.38 3.92 3.74
CA GLY A 21 1.58 4.45 4.84
C GLY A 21 0.53 3.47 5.35
N LEU A 22 -0.11 2.71 4.47
CA LEU A 22 -1.06 1.66 4.84
C LEU A 22 -0.35 0.51 5.56
N ALA A 23 0.84 0.12 5.10
CA ALA A 23 1.65 -0.89 5.79
C ALA A 23 2.09 -0.43 7.18
N VAL A 24 2.50 0.84 7.33
CA VAL A 24 2.84 1.45 8.62
C VAL A 24 1.61 1.54 9.54
N ALA A 25 0.45 1.93 9.01
CA ALA A 25 -0.81 1.94 9.77
C ALA A 25 -1.21 0.52 10.22
N TYR A 26 -0.98 -0.49 9.38
CA TYR A 26 -1.21 -1.88 9.76
C TYR A 26 -0.23 -2.33 10.86
N LEU A 27 1.05 -1.95 10.77
CA LEU A 27 2.04 -2.19 11.84
C LEU A 27 1.64 -1.50 13.14
N ALA A 28 1.13 -0.27 13.08
CA ALA A 28 0.64 0.45 14.25
C ALA A 28 -0.56 -0.26 14.90
N MET A 29 -1.53 -0.71 14.08
CA MET A 29 -2.65 -1.52 14.57
C MET A 29 -2.17 -2.81 15.24
N ALA A 30 -1.22 -3.52 14.61
CA ALA A 30 -0.61 -4.72 15.20
C ALA A 30 0.10 -4.40 16.53
N GLY A 31 0.81 -3.27 16.61
CA GLY A 31 1.45 -2.78 17.83
C GLY A 31 0.46 -2.55 18.98
N VAL A 32 -0.73 -2.02 18.70
CA VAL A 32 -1.79 -1.89 19.70
C VAL A 32 -2.31 -3.27 20.11
N LEU A 33 -2.52 -4.18 19.15
CA LEU A 33 -3.02 -5.54 19.42
C LEU A 33 -2.01 -6.42 20.18
N MET A 34 -0.73 -6.06 20.22
CA MET A 34 0.26 -6.77 21.04
C MET A 34 -0.01 -6.68 22.54
N PHE A 35 -0.77 -5.69 23.01
CA PHE A 35 -1.16 -5.59 24.41
C PHE A 35 -2.36 -6.48 24.77
N ALA A 36 -2.96 -7.17 23.79
CA ALA A 36 -4.04 -8.11 24.04
C ALA A 36 -3.50 -9.42 24.66
N PRO A 37 -4.29 -10.09 25.53
CA PRO A 37 -3.96 -11.43 26.01
C PRO A 37 -3.72 -12.41 24.86
N TYR A 38 -2.76 -13.33 25.04
CA TYR A 38 -2.40 -14.35 24.05
C TYR A 38 -1.80 -13.82 22.72
N SER A 39 -1.43 -12.54 22.67
CA SER A 39 -0.67 -12.00 21.55
C SER A 39 0.72 -12.64 21.45
N SER A 40 1.29 -12.66 20.24
CA SER A 40 2.67 -13.10 20.02
C SER A 40 3.31 -12.28 18.92
N ALA A 41 4.64 -12.39 18.77
CA ALA A 41 5.37 -11.71 17.69
C ALA A 41 4.83 -12.06 16.28
N ARG A 42 4.10 -13.18 16.13
CA ARG A 42 3.46 -13.55 14.86
C ARG A 42 2.40 -12.55 14.39
N THR A 43 1.84 -11.73 15.29
CA THR A 43 0.90 -10.64 14.94
C THR A 43 1.51 -9.66 13.94
N PHE A 44 2.84 -9.54 13.88
CA PHE A 44 3.55 -8.66 12.94
C PHE A 44 3.88 -9.31 11.59
N LEU A 45 3.64 -10.59 11.37
CA LEU A 45 4.03 -11.25 10.12
C LEU A 45 3.33 -10.65 8.90
N LEU A 46 2.01 -10.51 8.94
CA LEU A 46 1.24 -9.94 7.84
C LEU A 46 1.50 -8.43 7.65
N PRO A 47 1.48 -7.59 8.71
CA PRO A 47 1.89 -6.19 8.59
C PRO A 47 3.32 -6.00 8.08
N GLY A 48 4.27 -6.78 8.58
CA GLY A 48 5.67 -6.73 8.15
C GLY A 48 5.84 -7.14 6.69
N THR A 49 5.14 -8.20 6.27
CA THR A 49 5.11 -8.64 4.87
C THR A 49 4.52 -7.56 3.97
N SER A 50 3.45 -6.89 4.42
CA SER A 50 2.87 -5.74 3.73
C SER A 50 3.88 -4.60 3.54
N LEU A 51 4.65 -4.28 4.56
CA LEU A 51 5.69 -3.25 4.47
C LEU A 51 6.80 -3.64 3.49
N VAL A 52 7.27 -4.89 3.54
CA VAL A 52 8.32 -5.37 2.64
C VAL A 52 7.84 -5.37 1.19
N LEU A 53 6.68 -5.97 0.91
CA LEU A 53 6.16 -6.04 -0.46
C LEU A 53 5.76 -4.67 -1.00
N GLY A 54 5.12 -3.83 -0.19
CA GLY A 54 4.81 -2.44 -0.53
C GLY A 54 6.07 -1.63 -0.80
N GLY A 55 7.10 -1.79 0.04
CA GLY A 55 8.41 -1.15 -0.15
C GLY A 55 9.11 -1.57 -1.43
N LEU A 56 9.08 -2.86 -1.79
CA LEU A 56 9.63 -3.35 -3.06
C LEU A 56 8.90 -2.75 -4.27
N VAL A 57 7.57 -2.65 -4.21
CA VAL A 57 6.78 -1.98 -5.25
C VAL A 57 7.17 -0.51 -5.36
N VAL A 58 7.25 0.21 -4.23
CA VAL A 58 7.66 1.62 -4.23
C VAL A 58 9.05 1.80 -4.79
N ALA A 59 10.01 0.96 -4.41
CA ALA A 59 11.35 0.98 -4.99
C ALA A 59 11.31 0.80 -6.52
N GLY A 60 10.53 -0.16 -7.00
CA GLY A 60 10.32 -0.36 -8.44
C GLY A 60 9.67 0.84 -9.14
N LEU A 61 8.68 1.50 -8.52
CA LEU A 61 8.06 2.71 -9.06
C LEU A 61 9.02 3.90 -9.11
N VAL A 62 9.88 4.05 -8.10
CA VAL A 62 10.93 5.09 -8.06
C VAL A 62 11.99 4.83 -9.12
N LEU A 63 12.37 3.58 -9.31
CA LEU A 63 13.31 3.12 -10.36
C LEU A 63 12.67 3.03 -11.75
N LYS A 64 11.39 3.40 -11.89
CA LYS A 64 10.61 3.40 -13.14
C LYS A 64 10.53 2.01 -13.81
N MET A 65 10.46 0.95 -13.03
CA MET A 65 10.27 -0.41 -13.51
C MET A 65 8.80 -0.64 -13.87
N SER A 66 8.50 -0.97 -15.13
CA SER A 66 7.13 -1.24 -15.59
C SER A 66 6.48 -2.42 -14.85
N SER A 67 7.27 -3.44 -14.49
CA SER A 67 6.85 -4.60 -13.69
C SER A 67 6.33 -4.22 -12.29
N ALA A 68 6.80 -3.11 -11.72
CA ALA A 68 6.37 -2.63 -10.41
C ALA A 68 4.87 -2.30 -10.36
N ARG A 69 4.28 -1.92 -11.51
CA ARG A 69 2.83 -1.68 -11.60
C ARG A 69 2.02 -2.96 -11.38
N PHE A 70 2.44 -4.06 -12.02
CA PHE A 70 1.76 -5.35 -11.87
C PHE A 70 1.95 -5.93 -10.46
N ALA A 71 3.17 -5.83 -9.92
CA ALA A 71 3.43 -6.16 -8.53
C ALA A 71 2.57 -5.31 -7.57
N GLY A 72 2.41 -4.02 -7.85
CA GLY A 72 1.56 -3.12 -7.09
C GLY A 72 0.08 -3.50 -7.09
N PHE A 73 -0.45 -3.97 -8.23
CA PHE A 73 -1.81 -4.53 -8.28
C PHE A 73 -1.93 -5.78 -7.42
N ALA A 74 -0.97 -6.70 -7.51
CA ALA A 74 -0.97 -7.92 -6.71
C ALA A 74 -0.93 -7.62 -5.20
N VAL A 75 -0.05 -6.72 -4.77
CA VAL A 75 0.06 -6.27 -3.37
C VAL A 75 -1.24 -5.60 -2.92
N SER A 76 -1.77 -4.67 -3.71
CA SER A 76 -3.01 -3.96 -3.37
C SER A 76 -4.21 -4.88 -3.27
N PHE A 77 -4.35 -5.84 -4.18
CA PHE A 77 -5.42 -6.81 -4.14
C PHE A 77 -5.28 -7.77 -2.96
N LEU A 78 -4.08 -8.31 -2.73
CA LEU A 78 -3.80 -9.26 -1.64
C LEU A 78 -4.12 -8.65 -0.27
N PHE A 79 -3.58 -7.46 0.03
CA PHE A 79 -3.79 -6.82 1.32
C PHE A 79 -5.16 -6.14 1.42
N GLY A 80 -5.71 -5.64 0.32
CA GLY A 80 -7.09 -5.18 0.27
C GLY A 80 -8.05 -6.31 0.66
N LEU A 81 -7.94 -7.47 0.02
CA LEU A 81 -8.76 -8.64 0.33
C LEU A 81 -8.56 -9.09 1.79
N LEU A 82 -7.32 -9.16 2.27
CA LEU A 82 -7.01 -9.47 3.67
C LEU A 82 -7.76 -8.53 4.62
N HIS A 83 -7.76 -7.23 4.35
CA HIS A 83 -8.43 -6.24 5.20
C HIS A 83 -9.96 -6.28 5.08
N ALA A 84 -10.50 -6.59 3.91
CA ALA A 84 -11.94 -6.84 3.75
C ALA A 84 -12.38 -8.05 4.60
N LEU A 85 -11.61 -9.14 4.58
CA LEU A 85 -11.86 -10.31 5.41
C LEU A 85 -11.68 -10.00 6.90
N SER A 86 -10.63 -9.25 7.26
CA SER A 86 -10.37 -8.83 8.64
C SER A 86 -11.50 -7.95 9.18
N MET A 87 -12.07 -7.07 8.35
CA MET A 87 -13.22 -6.23 8.72
C MET A 87 -14.46 -7.08 9.01
N LEU A 88 -14.69 -8.16 8.26
CA LEU A 88 -15.78 -9.10 8.55
C LEU A 88 -15.50 -9.89 9.84
N ALA A 89 -14.29 -10.42 9.99
CA ALA A 89 -13.92 -11.33 11.06
C ALA A 89 -13.67 -10.64 12.42
N ALA A 90 -13.26 -9.38 12.46
CA ALA A 90 -12.85 -8.73 13.69
C ALA A 90 -14.02 -8.54 14.67
N GLU A 91 -13.84 -8.88 15.93
CA GLU A 91 -14.84 -8.65 16.98
C GLU A 91 -14.85 -7.19 17.46
N LEU A 92 -13.66 -6.59 17.58
CA LEU A 92 -13.50 -5.21 18.03
C LEU A 92 -13.91 -4.23 16.94
N PHE A 93 -14.87 -3.35 17.25
CA PHE A 93 -15.41 -2.38 16.29
C PHE A 93 -14.33 -1.47 15.69
N TRP A 94 -13.39 -0.97 16.50
CA TRP A 94 -12.32 -0.10 15.99
C TRP A 94 -11.39 -0.83 14.99
N VAL A 95 -11.15 -2.13 15.17
CA VAL A 95 -10.35 -2.95 14.23
C VAL A 95 -11.09 -3.08 12.90
N LYS A 96 -12.43 -3.20 12.93
CA LYS A 96 -13.25 -3.19 11.71
C LYS A 96 -13.09 -1.87 10.95
N ILE A 97 -13.18 -0.73 11.63
CA ILE A 97 -13.01 0.59 11.00
C ILE A 97 -11.62 0.73 10.39
N VAL A 98 -10.57 0.42 11.16
CA VAL A 98 -9.18 0.52 10.67
C VAL A 98 -8.97 -0.41 9.47
N SER A 99 -9.47 -1.64 9.53
CA SER A 99 -9.40 -2.56 8.39
C SER A 99 -10.18 -2.05 7.17
N GLY A 100 -11.36 -1.45 7.36
CA GLY A 100 -12.12 -0.82 6.28
C GLY A 100 -11.37 0.33 5.62
N ILE A 101 -10.68 1.17 6.41
CA ILE A 101 -9.83 2.25 5.89
C ILE A 101 -8.63 1.68 5.13
N LEU A 102 -7.97 0.67 5.68
CA LEU A 102 -6.84 0.00 5.02
C LEU A 102 -7.27 -0.62 3.70
N PHE A 103 -8.41 -1.32 3.68
CA PHE A 103 -9.04 -1.84 2.46
C PHE A 103 -9.27 -0.73 1.43
N ALA A 104 -9.96 0.34 1.79
CA ALA A 104 -10.24 1.46 0.89
C ALA A 104 -8.94 2.08 0.34
N GLY A 105 -7.92 2.22 1.18
CA GLY A 105 -6.61 2.70 0.79
C GLY A 105 -5.94 1.82 -0.26
N TYR A 106 -5.98 0.50 -0.09
CA TYR A 106 -5.41 -0.44 -1.08
C TYR A 106 -6.19 -0.44 -2.40
N ILE A 107 -7.52 -0.38 -2.36
CA ILE A 107 -8.32 -0.26 -3.58
C ILE A 107 -8.02 1.05 -4.31
N TYR A 108 -7.88 2.15 -3.57
CA TYR A 108 -7.53 3.44 -4.15
C TYR A 108 -6.11 3.44 -4.74
N ALA A 109 -5.14 2.78 -4.09
CA ALA A 109 -3.81 2.57 -4.65
C ALA A 109 -3.86 1.81 -5.99
N ALA A 110 -4.68 0.76 -6.10
CA ALA A 110 -4.90 0.03 -7.34
C ALA A 110 -5.51 0.91 -8.44
N VAL A 111 -6.49 1.76 -8.09
CA VAL A 111 -7.09 2.72 -9.04
C VAL A 111 -6.01 3.69 -9.57
N LEU A 112 -5.19 4.25 -8.68
CA LEU A 112 -4.13 5.17 -9.08
C LEU A 112 -3.04 4.48 -9.90
N LEU A 113 -2.70 3.22 -9.61
CA LEU A 113 -1.79 2.41 -10.44
C LEU A 113 -2.31 2.23 -11.88
N ASN A 114 -3.61 2.37 -12.13
CA ASN A 114 -4.19 2.35 -13.47
C ASN A 114 -4.30 3.74 -14.14
N SER A 115 -4.00 4.81 -13.40
CA SER A 115 -4.13 6.18 -13.91
C SER A 115 -3.10 6.49 -15.01
N MET A 116 -3.46 7.39 -15.93
CA MET A 116 -2.56 7.84 -17.00
C MET A 116 -1.25 8.46 -16.48
N PRO A 117 -1.24 9.26 -15.39
CA PRO A 117 0.01 9.79 -14.83
C PRO A 117 0.99 8.69 -14.40
N VAL A 118 0.52 7.63 -13.76
CA VAL A 118 1.39 6.49 -13.36
C VAL A 118 1.85 5.71 -14.58
N LYS A 119 0.99 5.47 -15.56
CA LYS A 119 1.37 4.82 -16.82
C LYS A 119 2.48 5.60 -17.55
N ARG A 120 2.32 6.92 -17.71
CA ARG A 120 3.32 7.80 -18.34
C ARG A 120 4.63 7.85 -17.56
N HIS A 121 4.58 7.82 -16.23
CA HIS A 121 5.78 7.79 -15.39
C HIS A 121 6.63 6.51 -15.61
N LEU A 122 5.97 5.38 -15.85
CA LEU A 122 6.63 4.07 -15.98
C LEU A 122 6.97 3.69 -17.43
N LEU A 123 6.09 4.04 -18.38
CA LEU A 123 6.22 3.65 -19.79
C LEU A 123 6.84 4.77 -20.64
N GLY A 124 7.10 5.94 -20.06
CA GLY A 124 7.41 7.15 -20.80
C GLY A 124 6.17 7.74 -21.47
N ALA A 125 6.29 8.95 -22.01
CA ALA A 125 5.32 9.42 -23.00
C ALA A 125 5.52 8.57 -24.25
N THR A 126 4.73 7.51 -24.43
CA THR A 126 4.57 6.90 -25.73
C THR A 126 3.91 7.96 -26.61
N ASN A 127 4.68 8.52 -27.54
CA ASN A 127 4.15 9.33 -28.63
C ASN A 127 3.28 8.42 -29.51
N ASP A 128 2.06 8.14 -29.06
CA ASP A 128 1.06 7.45 -29.87
C ASP A 128 -0.24 8.27 -29.78
N ALA A 129 -0.46 9.03 -30.86
CA ALA A 129 -1.71 9.65 -31.35
C ALA A 129 -2.44 10.68 -30.47
#